data_AF-G2KT47-F1
#
_entry.id   AF-G2KT47-F1
#
_cell.length_a   1.000
_cell.length_b   1.000
_cell.length_c   1.000
_cell.angle_alpha   90.00
_cell.angle_beta   90.00
_cell.angle_gamma   90.00
#
_symmetry.space_group_name_H-M   'P 1'
#
loop_
_entity.id
_entity.type
_entity.pdbx_description
1 polymer ?
#
loop_
_entity_poly.entity_id
_entity_poly.type
_entity_poly.pdbx_seq_one_letter_code
_entity_poly.pdbx_strand_id
1 'polypeptide(L)'
;MKLNFKPKQFYLEVSTMSTQDFLATCLDSVRSKSFYPAYQKAFRIIQADTNALKEIVFRLRYEIYCVDNDMEQTSGASTSAMEKDAFDDNSLHYLLYHKMTDEPVGTVRVVMPRTDRPLSSFPLQFVCDHPLLHMPDRVHRFCEVSRLCMTRDFRRRPGDGRVLPSYNEQDQAVRMNADGTTVFIRRVIPFAPLGLLRAAFEGALDNGLTDCVCVMDPDQLYALQRIGLSYRVLGPRLDIGGQQQPIIFNIKHALDNMILQNPPCWEIVSDRGRLHIKANELDQNQWQDQIFDQQCMDMIFERLTTPPPRV
;
A
#
# COMPACT_ATOMS: atom_id res chain seq x y z
N MET A 1 21.21 32.47 -44.71
CA MET A 1 19.80 32.43 -44.29
C MET A 1 19.75 32.81 -42.81
N LYS A 2 19.53 34.10 -42.48
CA LYS A 2 19.44 34.59 -41.09
C LYS A 2 17.99 34.45 -40.62
N LEU A 3 17.74 33.60 -39.62
CA LEU A 3 16.44 33.49 -38.97
C LEU A 3 16.26 34.65 -37.98
N ASN A 4 15.38 35.59 -38.33
CA ASN A 4 14.90 36.65 -37.46
C ASN A 4 13.93 36.08 -36.42
N PHE A 5 14.39 35.88 -35.19
CA PHE A 5 13.48 35.67 -34.05
C PHE A 5 13.06 37.04 -33.50
N LYS A 6 11.84 37.47 -33.80
CA LYS A 6 11.19 38.54 -33.03
C LYS A 6 10.65 37.91 -31.74
N PRO A 7 11.06 38.37 -30.54
CA PRO A 7 10.47 37.87 -29.31
C PRO A 7 9.00 38.28 -29.26
N LYS A 8 8.10 37.29 -29.24
CA LYS A 8 6.68 37.50 -28.99
C LYS A 8 6.49 38.12 -27.61
N GLN A 9 5.73 39.19 -27.61
CA GLN A 9 4.92 39.85 -26.58
C GLN A 9 4.33 38.94 -25.48
N PHE A 10 5.16 38.21 -24.73
CA PHE A 10 4.77 37.32 -23.62
C PHE A 10 5.49 37.70 -22.31
N TYR A 11 6.03 38.92 -22.22
CA TYR A 11 6.79 39.42 -21.07
C TYR A 11 6.05 40.50 -20.25
N LEU A 12 4.77 40.74 -20.50
CA LEU A 12 4.02 41.85 -19.88
C LEU A 12 3.00 41.44 -18.80
N GLU A 13 2.87 40.15 -18.47
CA GLU A 13 1.98 39.70 -17.38
C GLU A 13 2.72 39.18 -16.14
N VAL A 14 4.04 39.38 -16.04
CA VAL A 14 4.81 39.13 -14.80
C VAL A 14 5.06 40.44 -14.03
N SER A 15 4.64 41.58 -14.57
CA SER A 15 4.97 42.92 -14.06
C SER A 15 3.96 43.53 -13.09
N THR A 16 3.21 42.72 -12.33
CA THR A 16 2.29 43.21 -11.28
C THR A 16 2.48 42.58 -9.92
N MET A 17 3.31 41.54 -9.77
CA MET A 17 3.65 41.03 -8.43
C MET A 17 4.75 41.91 -7.81
N SER A 18 4.47 42.48 -6.64
CA SER A 18 5.49 43.15 -5.87
C SER A 18 6.58 42.15 -5.48
N THR A 19 7.82 42.61 -5.32
CA THR A 19 8.93 41.75 -4.85
C THR A 19 8.60 41.12 -3.50
N GLN A 20 7.80 41.78 -2.66
CA GLN A 20 7.29 41.21 -1.41
C GLN A 20 6.31 40.06 -1.65
N ASP A 21 5.38 40.18 -2.60
CA ASP A 21 4.44 39.10 -2.95
C ASP A 21 5.14 37.91 -3.60
N PHE A 22 6.15 38.17 -4.45
CA PHE A 22 7.00 37.14 -5.02
C PHE A 22 7.78 36.39 -3.93
N LEU A 23 8.44 37.12 -3.03
CA LEU A 23 9.19 36.52 -1.94
C LEU A 23 8.27 35.83 -0.91
N ALA A 24 7.06 36.34 -0.68
CA ALA A 24 6.04 35.68 0.14
C ALA A 24 5.56 34.37 -0.49
N THR A 25 5.36 34.34 -1.82
CA THR A 25 5.01 33.13 -2.58
C THR A 25 6.16 32.11 -2.59
N CYS A 26 7.41 32.57 -2.71
CA CYS A 26 8.59 31.74 -2.53
C CYS A 26 8.70 31.24 -1.08
N LEU A 27 8.39 32.07 -0.09
CA LEU A 27 8.35 31.70 1.31
C LEU A 27 7.25 30.69 1.58
N ASP A 28 6.08 30.76 0.93
CA ASP A 28 5.02 29.75 1.06
C ASP A 28 5.39 28.43 0.36
N SER A 29 6.14 28.49 -0.74
CA SER A 29 6.76 27.33 -1.38
C SER A 29 7.79 26.67 -0.46
N VAL A 30 8.63 27.45 0.21
CA VAL A 30 9.65 26.99 1.19
C VAL A 30 9.02 26.62 2.55
N ARG A 31 7.92 27.26 2.95
CA ARG A 31 7.12 27.01 4.16
C ARG A 31 6.05 25.95 3.95
N SER A 32 5.96 25.36 2.75
CA SER A 32 5.30 24.06 2.59
C SER A 32 6.09 23.06 3.44
N LYS A 33 5.79 23.05 4.74
CA LYS A 33 6.38 22.15 5.74
C LYS A 33 6.29 20.77 5.12
N SER A 34 7.44 20.15 4.87
CA SER A 34 7.50 18.90 4.12
C SER A 34 6.52 17.89 4.71
N PHE A 35 5.87 17.15 3.82
CA PHE A 35 4.79 16.24 4.18
C PHE A 35 5.29 15.14 5.13
N TYR A 36 6.52 14.69 4.92
CA TYR A 36 7.15 13.63 5.70
C TYR A 36 7.33 13.97 7.20
N PRO A 37 7.90 15.11 7.65
CA PRO A 37 7.94 15.47 9.07
C PRO A 37 6.56 15.57 9.73
N ALA A 38 5.55 16.05 9.02
CA ALA A 38 4.18 16.07 9.53
C ALA A 38 3.65 14.65 9.72
N TYR A 39 3.89 13.76 8.76
CA TYR A 39 3.58 12.33 8.86
C TYR A 39 4.27 11.67 10.04
N GLN A 40 5.58 11.86 10.17
CA GLN A 40 6.37 11.32 11.29
C GLN A 40 5.92 11.86 12.64
N LYS A 41 5.43 13.10 12.72
CA LYS A 41 4.87 13.65 13.96
C LYS A 41 3.53 13.01 14.31
N ALA A 42 2.73 12.64 13.31
CA ALA A 42 1.41 12.08 13.50
C ALA A 42 1.42 10.57 13.80
N PHE A 43 2.33 9.80 13.16
CA PHE A 43 2.26 8.35 13.17
C PHE A 43 3.57 7.68 13.63
N ARG A 44 3.40 6.49 14.21
CA ARG A 44 4.47 5.55 14.60
C ARG A 44 4.12 4.16 14.05
N ILE A 45 5.10 3.48 13.45
CA ILE A 45 4.96 2.08 13.04
C ILE A 45 5.62 1.21 14.11
N ILE A 46 4.98 0.09 14.47
CA ILE A 46 5.52 -0.91 15.39
C ILE A 46 5.36 -2.29 14.76
N GLN A 47 6.43 -3.09 14.72
CA GLN A 47 6.31 -4.51 14.41
C GLN A 47 5.76 -5.25 15.63
N ALA A 48 4.69 -6.02 15.45
CA ALA A 48 4.08 -6.83 16.49
C ALA A 48 4.80 -8.19 16.62
N ASP A 49 5.98 -8.16 17.23
CA ASP A 49 6.86 -9.31 17.44
C ASP A 49 6.66 -10.02 18.79
N THR A 50 5.94 -9.40 19.73
CA THR A 50 5.56 -10.00 21.01
C THR A 50 4.11 -10.49 21.01
N ASN A 51 3.78 -11.45 21.88
CA ASN A 51 2.40 -11.94 22.03
C ASN A 51 1.42 -10.81 22.41
N ALA A 52 1.85 -9.86 23.25
CA ALA A 52 1.03 -8.71 23.63
C ALA A 52 0.72 -7.80 22.43
N LEU A 53 1.70 -7.51 21.58
CA LEU A 53 1.47 -6.71 20.38
C LEU A 53 0.64 -7.46 19.34
N LYS A 54 0.83 -8.78 19.20
CA LYS A 54 0.00 -9.61 18.31
C LYS A 54 -1.46 -9.66 18.77
N GLU A 55 -1.70 -9.72 20.07
CA GLU A 55 -3.06 -9.63 20.62
C GLU A 55 -3.74 -8.32 20.22
N ILE A 56 -3.03 -7.19 20.24
CA ILE A 56 -3.54 -5.90 19.76
C ILE A 56 -3.89 -5.96 18.27
N VAL A 57 -3.03 -6.57 17.43
CA VAL A 57 -3.31 -6.78 16.01
C VAL A 57 -4.59 -7.58 15.80
N PHE A 58 -4.75 -8.72 16.48
CA PHE A 58 -5.91 -9.60 16.28
C PHE A 58 -7.22 -8.99 16.78
N ARG A 59 -7.17 -8.20 17.87
CA ARG A 59 -8.32 -7.43 18.35
C ARG A 59 -8.71 -6.31 17.38
N LEU A 60 -7.73 -5.57 16.87
CA LEU A 60 -7.96 -4.51 15.89
C LEU A 60 -8.57 -5.06 14.59
N ARG A 61 -8.07 -6.21 14.13
CA ARG A 61 -8.65 -6.92 12.98
C ARG A 61 -10.09 -7.35 13.24
N TYR A 62 -10.38 -7.89 14.42
CA TYR A 62 -11.75 -8.27 14.79
C TYR A 62 -12.70 -7.07 14.77
N GLU A 63 -12.28 -5.94 15.35
CA GLU A 63 -13.07 -4.70 15.31
C GLU A 63 -13.36 -4.26 13.87
N ILE A 64 -12.37 -4.29 12.98
CA ILE A 64 -12.53 -3.81 11.60
C ILE A 64 -13.30 -4.82 10.72
N TYR A 65 -12.98 -6.11 10.79
CA TYR A 65 -13.52 -7.12 9.87
C TYR A 65 -14.81 -7.77 10.34
N CYS A 66 -15.00 -7.94 11.65
CA CYS A 66 -16.18 -8.61 12.19
C CYS A 66 -17.22 -7.59 12.67
N VAL A 67 -16.80 -6.57 13.41
CA VAL A 67 -17.72 -5.57 13.97
C VAL A 67 -18.10 -4.51 12.94
N ASP A 68 -17.11 -3.88 12.31
CA ASP A 68 -17.35 -2.72 11.43
C ASP A 68 -17.87 -3.07 10.02
N ASN A 69 -17.67 -4.30 9.56
CA ASN A 69 -18.08 -4.77 8.24
C ASN A 69 -19.37 -5.61 8.25
N ASP A 70 -20.08 -5.67 9.39
CA ASP A 70 -21.33 -6.41 9.58
C ASP A 70 -21.26 -7.89 9.12
N MET A 71 -20.07 -8.50 9.13
CA MET A 71 -19.83 -9.89 8.68
C MET A 71 -20.26 -10.92 9.73
N GLU A 72 -21.56 -10.90 10.04
CA GLU A 72 -22.30 -11.72 11.02
C GLU A 72 -22.46 -11.14 12.43
N GLN A 73 -23.72 -11.17 12.84
CA GLN A 73 -24.24 -10.97 14.17
C GLN A 73 -23.50 -11.85 15.18
N THR A 74 -22.43 -11.33 15.79
CA THR A 74 -21.97 -11.90 17.06
C THR A 74 -22.89 -11.40 18.17
N SER A 75 -23.94 -12.18 18.40
CA SER A 75 -24.75 -12.15 19.61
C SER A 75 -23.82 -12.44 20.81
N GLY A 76 -23.19 -11.39 21.33
CA GLY A 76 -22.22 -11.44 22.42
C GLY A 76 -20.84 -10.96 21.98
N ALA A 77 -20.67 -9.64 21.82
CA ALA A 77 -19.36 -9.01 21.69
C ALA A 77 -18.55 -9.27 22.96
N SER A 78 -17.78 -10.36 22.98
CA SER A 78 -16.83 -10.62 24.04
C SER A 78 -15.69 -9.61 23.92
N THR A 79 -15.33 -8.97 25.03
CA THR A 79 -14.14 -8.11 25.12
C THR A 79 -12.83 -8.87 24.86
N SER A 80 -12.87 -10.18 24.62
CA SER A 80 -11.72 -11.04 24.30
C SER A 80 -11.70 -11.54 22.84
N ALA A 81 -12.62 -11.09 21.99
CA ALA A 81 -12.71 -11.57 20.62
C ALA A 81 -11.51 -11.11 19.76
N MET A 82 -11.04 -12.00 18.88
CA MET A 82 -9.84 -11.83 18.07
C MET A 82 -10.08 -12.43 16.68
N GLU A 83 -9.61 -11.75 15.62
CA GLU A 83 -9.59 -12.31 14.27
C GLU A 83 -8.19 -12.85 14.00
N LYS A 84 -8.11 -14.17 13.88
CA LYS A 84 -6.89 -14.93 13.60
C LYS A 84 -7.20 -16.07 12.63
N ASP A 85 -6.29 -16.34 11.71
CA ASP A 85 -6.33 -17.49 10.80
C ASP A 85 -5.03 -18.33 10.87
N ALA A 86 -4.98 -19.40 10.08
CA ALA A 86 -3.87 -20.36 10.06
C ALA A 86 -2.54 -19.80 9.53
N PHE A 87 -2.55 -18.63 8.88
CA PHE A 87 -1.36 -18.03 8.25
C PHE A 87 -0.68 -17.02 9.18
N ASP A 88 -1.34 -16.60 10.26
CA ASP A 88 -0.83 -15.59 11.18
C ASP A 88 0.46 -15.99 11.90
N ASP A 89 0.69 -17.30 12.09
CA ASP A 89 1.90 -17.80 12.74
C ASP A 89 3.16 -17.69 11.85
N ASN A 90 2.99 -17.65 10.52
CA ASN A 90 4.08 -17.49 9.55
C ASN A 90 4.11 -16.09 8.92
N SER A 91 3.64 -15.10 9.67
CA SER A 91 3.48 -13.73 9.17
C SER A 91 4.20 -12.72 10.05
N LEU A 92 4.71 -11.67 9.42
CA LEU A 92 5.02 -10.42 10.10
C LEU A 92 3.74 -9.60 10.23
N HIS A 93 3.58 -8.94 11.38
CA HIS A 93 2.43 -8.10 11.68
C HIS A 93 2.94 -6.72 12.08
N TYR A 94 2.27 -5.67 11.61
CA TYR A 94 2.66 -4.30 11.90
C TYR A 94 1.45 -3.48 12.31
N LEU A 95 1.62 -2.66 13.34
CA LEU A 95 0.65 -1.70 13.83
C LEU A 95 1.05 -0.28 13.42
N LEU A 96 0.08 0.52 13.02
CA LEU A 96 0.21 1.95 12.91
C LEU A 96 -0.44 2.61 14.12
N TYR A 97 0.34 3.36 14.88
CA TYR A 97 -0.12 4.15 16.02
C TYR A 97 -0.29 5.60 15.65
N HIS A 98 -1.39 6.21 16.07
CA HIS A 98 -1.56 7.65 16.06
C HIS A 98 -0.96 8.25 17.33
N LYS A 99 0.15 8.98 17.19
CA LYS A 99 0.97 9.45 18.32
C LYS A 99 0.26 10.38 19.27
N MET A 100 -0.75 11.13 18.80
CA MET A 100 -1.48 12.07 19.65
C MET A 100 -2.43 11.36 20.61
N THR A 101 -3.07 10.26 20.19
CA THR A 101 -3.97 9.48 21.04
C THR A 101 -3.30 8.26 21.67
N ASP A 102 -2.12 7.88 21.18
CA ASP A 102 -1.40 6.64 21.50
C ASP A 102 -2.23 5.36 21.27
N GLU A 103 -3.12 5.41 20.28
CA GLU A 103 -3.96 4.29 19.91
C GLU A 103 -3.48 3.63 18.61
N PRO A 104 -3.64 2.29 18.48
CA PRO A 104 -3.45 1.60 17.22
C PRO A 104 -4.62 1.94 16.28
N VAL A 105 -4.31 2.45 15.09
CA VAL A 105 -5.31 2.95 14.13
C VAL A 105 -5.37 2.15 12.84
N GLY A 106 -4.42 1.23 12.64
CA GLY A 106 -4.42 0.31 11.51
C GLY A 106 -3.36 -0.76 11.63
N THR A 107 -3.43 -1.76 10.76
CA THR A 107 -2.51 -2.90 10.72
C THR A 107 -2.29 -3.40 9.31
N VAL A 108 -1.18 -4.12 9.10
CA VAL A 108 -0.90 -4.90 7.88
C VAL A 108 -0.19 -6.20 8.24
N ARG A 109 -0.45 -7.23 7.45
CA ARG A 109 0.19 -8.55 7.54
C ARG A 109 1.04 -8.82 6.30
N VAL A 110 2.24 -9.35 6.52
CA VAL A 110 3.11 -9.89 5.48
C VAL A 110 3.32 -11.37 5.74
N VAL A 111 2.66 -12.22 4.95
CA VAL A 111 2.76 -13.68 5.05
C VAL A 111 4.02 -14.13 4.32
N MET A 112 4.89 -14.87 5.00
CA MET A 112 6.15 -15.33 4.42
C MET A 112 5.97 -16.64 3.64
N PRO A 113 6.79 -16.88 2.59
CA PRO A 113 6.82 -18.18 1.93
C PRO A 113 7.29 -19.26 2.92
N ARG A 114 6.75 -20.46 2.76
CA ARG A 114 7.09 -21.61 3.60
C ARG A 114 7.98 -22.59 2.85
N THR A 115 9.17 -22.86 3.38
CA THR A 115 10.10 -23.84 2.79
C THR A 115 9.58 -25.27 2.85
N ASP A 116 8.86 -25.63 3.93
CA ASP A 116 8.35 -26.98 4.18
C ASP A 116 7.05 -27.31 3.41
N ARG A 117 6.24 -26.29 3.13
CA ARG A 117 4.96 -26.42 2.43
C ARG A 117 4.71 -25.24 1.48
N PRO A 118 5.48 -25.11 0.40
CA PRO A 118 5.40 -23.96 -0.51
C PRO A 118 4.00 -23.75 -1.09
N LEU A 119 3.30 -24.83 -1.45
CA LEU A 119 1.94 -24.79 -2.01
C LEU A 119 0.83 -24.49 -0.98
N SER A 120 1.20 -24.19 0.27
CA SER A 120 0.30 -23.77 1.35
C SER A 120 0.93 -22.66 2.18
N SER A 121 1.69 -21.79 1.51
CA SER A 121 2.33 -20.62 2.12
C SER A 121 1.34 -19.47 2.34
N PHE A 122 0.41 -19.28 1.41
CA PHE A 122 -0.39 -18.06 1.30
C PHE A 122 -1.89 -18.35 1.26
N PRO A 123 -2.72 -17.53 1.92
CA PRO A 123 -4.17 -17.55 1.72
C PRO A 123 -4.59 -17.53 0.25
N LEU A 124 -3.92 -16.73 -0.58
CA LEU A 124 -4.26 -16.56 -2.00
C LEU A 124 -4.19 -17.88 -2.80
N GLN A 125 -3.33 -18.82 -2.41
CA GLN A 125 -3.20 -20.12 -3.08
C GLN A 125 -4.49 -20.96 -3.00
N PHE A 126 -5.33 -20.73 -1.99
CA PHE A 126 -6.56 -21.51 -1.78
C PHE A 126 -7.75 -20.97 -2.58
N VAL A 127 -7.60 -19.78 -3.16
CA VAL A 127 -8.71 -19.07 -3.82
C VAL A 127 -8.36 -18.59 -5.23
N CYS A 128 -7.08 -18.60 -5.61
CA CYS A 128 -6.59 -18.25 -6.93
C CYS A 128 -5.75 -19.40 -7.50
N ASP A 129 -6.18 -19.92 -8.65
CA ASP A 129 -5.53 -21.03 -9.34
C ASP A 129 -4.56 -20.56 -10.45
N HIS A 130 -3.95 -19.38 -10.28
CA HIS A 130 -2.93 -18.92 -11.23
C HIS A 130 -1.65 -19.78 -11.09
N PRO A 131 -1.08 -20.34 -12.18
CA PRO A 131 0.05 -21.27 -12.10
C PRO A 131 1.24 -20.78 -11.28
N LEU A 132 1.55 -19.48 -11.34
CA LEU A 132 2.62 -18.87 -10.53
C LEU A 132 2.50 -19.18 -9.02
N LEU A 133 1.28 -19.23 -8.49
CA LEU A 133 1.01 -19.49 -7.08
C LEU A 133 1.22 -20.96 -6.71
N HIS A 134 1.31 -21.85 -7.71
CA HIS A 134 1.38 -23.29 -7.56
C HIS A 134 2.70 -23.89 -8.05
N MET A 135 3.73 -23.05 -8.25
CA MET A 135 5.09 -23.46 -8.59
C MET A 135 6.01 -23.30 -7.36
N PRO A 136 6.47 -24.41 -6.73
CA PRO A 136 7.30 -24.33 -5.52
C PRO A 136 8.51 -23.41 -5.65
N ASP A 137 9.25 -23.51 -6.75
CA ASP A 137 10.46 -22.71 -7.01
C ASP A 137 10.18 -21.21 -7.17
N ARG A 138 8.93 -20.83 -7.47
CA ARG A 138 8.52 -19.43 -7.64
C ARG A 138 7.92 -18.86 -6.37
N VAL A 139 7.17 -19.67 -5.61
CA VAL A 139 6.55 -19.26 -4.33
C VAL A 139 7.56 -18.68 -3.35
N HIS A 140 8.77 -19.23 -3.29
CA HIS A 140 9.84 -18.72 -2.41
C HIS A 140 10.34 -17.31 -2.75
N ARG A 141 9.90 -16.71 -3.87
CA ARG A 141 10.39 -15.41 -4.36
C ARG A 141 9.46 -14.25 -4.00
N PHE A 142 8.26 -14.53 -3.51
CA PHE A 142 7.29 -13.51 -3.13
C PHE A 142 6.73 -13.74 -1.74
N CYS A 143 6.14 -12.70 -1.16
CA CYS A 143 5.31 -12.77 0.04
C CYS A 143 3.86 -12.42 -0.31
N GLU A 144 2.91 -12.69 0.59
CA GLU A 144 1.56 -12.13 0.49
C GLU A 144 1.40 -10.94 1.43
N VAL A 145 0.95 -9.80 0.91
CA VAL A 145 0.50 -8.67 1.73
C VAL A 145 -1.01 -8.76 1.90
N SER A 146 -1.47 -8.91 3.14
CA SER A 146 -2.89 -9.04 3.46
C SER A 146 -3.26 -8.29 4.75
N ARG A 147 -4.56 -8.23 5.06
CA ARG A 147 -5.09 -7.57 6.27
C ARG A 147 -4.62 -6.12 6.45
N LEU A 148 -4.39 -5.41 5.34
CA LEU A 148 -4.10 -3.98 5.34
C LEU A 148 -5.41 -3.25 5.64
N CYS A 149 -5.57 -2.74 6.85
CA CYS A 149 -6.83 -2.12 7.29
C CYS A 149 -6.64 -0.99 8.31
N MET A 150 -7.65 -0.13 8.40
CA MET A 150 -7.67 1.04 9.28
C MET A 150 -8.99 1.11 10.06
N THR A 151 -8.95 1.65 11.28
CA THR A 151 -10.14 1.95 12.08
C THR A 151 -11.11 2.87 11.34
N ARG A 152 -12.40 2.85 11.71
CA ARG A 152 -13.43 3.70 11.06
C ARG A 152 -13.04 5.17 11.07
N ASP A 153 -12.39 5.62 12.13
CA ASP A 153 -12.01 7.02 12.35
C ASP A 153 -10.99 7.56 11.35
N PHE A 154 -10.22 6.66 10.76
CA PHE A 154 -9.22 6.94 9.74
C PHE A 154 -9.73 6.61 8.31
N ARG A 155 -11.01 6.20 8.18
CA ARG A 155 -11.75 5.94 6.92
C ARG A 155 -12.89 6.94 6.64
N ARG A 156 -13.00 8.06 7.37
CA ARG A 156 -14.28 8.80 7.58
C ARG A 156 -14.88 9.58 6.39
N ARG A 157 -14.43 9.45 5.14
CA ARG A 157 -15.01 10.23 4.03
C ARG A 157 -16.02 9.45 3.20
N PRO A 158 -17.07 10.11 2.68
CA PRO A 158 -17.90 9.53 1.63
C PRO A 158 -17.02 9.13 0.43
N GLY A 159 -17.02 7.83 0.10
CA GLY A 159 -16.17 7.25 -0.95
C GLY A 159 -14.85 6.64 -0.46
N ASP A 160 -14.53 6.73 0.84
CA ASP A 160 -13.50 5.86 1.42
C ASP A 160 -14.00 4.41 1.40
N GLY A 161 -13.12 3.49 0.97
CA GLY A 161 -13.45 2.08 0.89
C GLY A 161 -13.78 1.47 2.26
N ARG A 162 -14.34 0.26 2.25
CA ARG A 162 -14.71 -0.44 3.49
C ARG A 162 -13.53 -0.72 4.41
N VAL A 163 -12.31 -0.83 3.91
CA VAL A 163 -11.16 -1.29 4.70
C VAL A 163 -10.04 -0.24 4.77
N LEU A 164 -9.89 0.56 3.72
CA LEU A 164 -8.87 1.60 3.60
C LEU A 164 -9.48 2.93 3.14
N PRO A 165 -8.93 4.07 3.60
CA PRO A 165 -9.30 5.37 3.05
C PRO A 165 -8.89 5.47 1.58
N SER A 166 -9.69 6.18 0.80
CA SER A 166 -9.44 6.40 -0.61
C SER A 166 -8.43 7.54 -0.81
N TYR A 167 -7.55 7.38 -1.80
CA TYR A 167 -6.55 8.38 -2.12
C TYR A 167 -7.06 9.41 -3.14
N ASN A 168 -7.03 10.71 -2.81
CA ASN A 168 -7.45 11.79 -3.71
C ASN A 168 -6.40 12.90 -3.88
N GLU A 169 -6.19 13.39 -5.11
CA GLU A 169 -5.28 14.52 -5.40
C GLU A 169 -5.63 15.79 -4.62
N GLN A 170 -6.91 16.03 -4.33
CA GLN A 170 -7.33 17.16 -3.50
C GLN A 170 -6.81 17.08 -2.06
N ASP A 171 -6.36 15.92 -1.60
CA ASP A 171 -5.71 15.77 -0.29
C ASP A 171 -4.30 16.33 -0.25
N GLN A 172 -3.67 16.49 -1.42
CA GLN A 172 -2.41 17.21 -1.54
C GLN A 172 -2.63 18.74 -1.53
N ALA A 173 -3.82 19.21 -1.92
CA ALA A 173 -4.11 20.64 -2.04
C ALA A 173 -4.35 21.29 -0.65
N VAL A 174 -3.73 22.45 -0.44
CA VAL A 174 -3.84 23.25 0.79
C VAL A 174 -5.26 23.81 0.91
N ARG A 175 -6.14 23.16 1.67
CA ARG A 175 -7.40 23.78 2.11
C ARG A 175 -7.14 24.67 3.33
N MET A 176 -7.31 25.99 3.17
CA MET A 176 -7.29 26.93 4.29
C MET A 176 -8.69 26.98 4.93
N ASN A 177 -8.77 26.92 6.25
CA ASN A 177 -10.02 27.21 6.94
C ASN A 177 -10.40 28.69 6.76
N ALA A 178 -11.67 29.03 6.96
CA ALA A 178 -12.15 30.41 6.90
C ALA A 178 -11.48 31.36 7.93
N ASP A 179 -10.85 30.80 8.97
CA ASP A 179 -10.07 31.51 10.00
C ASP A 179 -8.56 31.60 9.66
N GLY A 180 -8.15 31.16 8.47
CA GLY A 180 -6.75 31.15 8.02
C GLY A 180 -5.89 30.04 8.64
N THR A 181 -6.42 29.21 9.54
CA THR A 181 -5.65 28.10 10.12
C THR A 181 -5.60 26.90 9.16
N THR A 182 -4.39 26.41 8.94
CA THR A 182 -4.15 25.15 8.24
C THR A 182 -3.94 24.04 9.27
N VAL A 183 -4.91 23.13 9.42
CA VAL A 183 -4.77 21.96 10.31
C VAL A 183 -4.03 20.85 9.56
N PHE A 184 -2.69 20.90 9.60
CA PHE A 184 -1.81 19.91 8.96
C PHE A 184 -2.18 18.46 9.32
N ILE A 185 -2.57 18.17 10.57
CA ILE A 185 -2.91 16.82 11.03
C ILE A 185 -4.04 16.20 10.20
N ARG A 186 -5.12 16.95 9.91
CA ARG A 186 -6.23 16.46 9.07
C ARG A 186 -5.81 16.11 7.65
N ARG A 187 -4.71 16.69 7.14
CA ARG A 187 -4.16 16.43 5.80
C ARG A 187 -3.33 15.16 5.73
N VAL A 188 -2.76 14.72 6.85
CA VAL A 188 -1.92 13.52 6.92
C VAL A 188 -2.76 12.24 7.10
N ILE A 189 -3.96 12.35 7.70
CA ILE A 189 -4.84 11.19 7.96
C ILE A 189 -5.14 10.33 6.71
N PRO A 190 -5.48 10.88 5.52
CA PRO A 190 -5.73 10.08 4.32
C PRO A 190 -4.51 9.27 3.85
N PHE A 191 -3.32 9.69 4.25
CA PHE A 191 -2.06 9.03 3.90
C PHE A 191 -1.59 8.05 4.98
N ALA A 192 -2.34 7.88 6.06
CA ALA A 192 -2.02 6.94 7.14
C ALA A 192 -1.66 5.54 6.61
N PRO A 193 -2.36 4.94 5.62
CA PRO A 193 -2.00 3.63 5.08
C PRO A 193 -0.58 3.54 4.48
N LEU A 194 0.04 4.66 4.07
CA LEU A 194 1.39 4.63 3.50
C LEU A 194 2.45 4.15 4.49
N GLY A 195 2.25 4.37 5.79
CA GLY A 195 3.13 3.84 6.83
C GLY A 195 3.00 2.32 6.97
N LEU A 196 1.80 1.77 6.78
CA LEU A 196 1.59 0.33 6.74
C LEU A 196 2.20 -0.26 5.46
N LEU A 197 2.04 0.41 4.30
CA LEU A 197 2.68 -0.02 3.06
C LEU A 197 4.21 0.00 3.18
N ARG A 198 4.79 1.04 3.79
CA ARG A 198 6.20 1.10 4.16
C ARG A 198 6.60 -0.11 5.00
N ALA A 199 5.85 -0.40 6.06
CA ALA A 199 6.15 -1.51 6.97
C ALA A 199 6.13 -2.86 6.24
N ALA A 200 5.16 -3.05 5.34
CA ALA A 200 5.08 -4.25 4.52
C ALA A 200 6.28 -4.38 3.56
N PHE A 201 6.67 -3.29 2.90
CA PHE A 201 7.83 -3.27 2.01
C PHE A 201 9.12 -3.54 2.78
N GLU A 202 9.29 -2.89 3.92
CA GLU A 202 10.44 -3.10 4.80
C GLU A 202 10.53 -4.56 5.25
N GLY A 203 9.43 -5.14 5.74
CA GLY A 203 9.39 -6.54 6.15
C GLY A 203 9.70 -7.53 5.01
N ALA A 204 9.20 -7.27 3.79
CA ALA A 204 9.51 -8.10 2.63
C ALA A 204 11.00 -7.99 2.23
N LEU A 205 11.51 -6.76 2.09
CA LEU A 205 12.90 -6.51 1.69
C LEU A 205 13.89 -7.01 2.75
N ASP A 206 13.57 -6.91 4.04
CA ASP A 206 14.37 -7.46 5.15
C ASP A 206 14.54 -8.99 5.04
N ASN A 207 13.59 -9.66 4.39
CA ASN A 207 13.63 -11.10 4.14
C ASN A 207 14.07 -11.45 2.70
N GLY A 208 14.61 -10.47 1.95
CA GLY A 208 15.11 -10.68 0.59
C GLY A 208 14.01 -10.91 -0.46
N LEU A 209 12.77 -10.49 -0.17
CA LEU A 209 11.63 -10.63 -1.08
C LEU A 209 11.32 -9.27 -1.71
N THR A 210 11.23 -9.24 -3.05
CA THR A 210 10.94 -8.03 -3.82
C THR A 210 9.53 -8.03 -4.40
N ASP A 211 8.90 -9.18 -4.52
CA ASP A 211 7.53 -9.31 -5.03
C ASP A 211 6.54 -9.59 -3.92
N CYS A 212 5.35 -9.02 -4.12
CA CYS A 212 4.22 -9.15 -3.25
C CYS A 212 3.02 -9.59 -4.08
N VAL A 213 2.33 -10.63 -3.62
CA VAL A 213 0.97 -10.94 -4.08
C VAL A 213 -0.04 -10.39 -3.09
N CYS A 214 -1.19 -9.95 -3.58
CA CYS A 214 -2.31 -9.61 -2.72
C CYS A 214 -3.64 -9.79 -3.46
N VAL A 215 -4.72 -9.80 -2.69
CA VAL A 215 -6.08 -9.70 -3.21
C VAL A 215 -6.72 -8.48 -2.56
N MET A 216 -7.34 -7.63 -3.39
CA MET A 216 -7.87 -6.36 -2.91
C MET A 216 -9.07 -5.89 -3.72
N ASP A 217 -9.92 -5.09 -3.10
CA ASP A 217 -11.05 -4.43 -3.74
C ASP A 217 -10.58 -3.54 -4.91
N PRO A 218 -11.23 -3.59 -6.09
CA PRO A 218 -10.83 -2.80 -7.26
C PRO A 218 -10.74 -1.29 -7.01
N ASP A 219 -11.62 -0.71 -6.18
CA ASP A 219 -11.59 0.73 -5.90
C ASP A 219 -10.36 1.10 -5.08
N GLN A 220 -9.96 0.22 -4.15
CA GLN A 220 -8.72 0.37 -3.40
C GLN A 220 -7.49 0.18 -4.29
N LEU A 221 -7.54 -0.72 -5.28
CA LEU A 221 -6.46 -0.85 -6.26
C LEU A 221 -6.29 0.43 -7.08
N TYR A 222 -7.37 1.06 -7.52
CA TYR A 222 -7.28 2.36 -8.22
C TYR A 222 -6.65 3.44 -7.35
N ALA A 223 -6.97 3.50 -6.05
CA ALA A 223 -6.33 4.41 -5.11
C ALA A 223 -4.82 4.14 -4.99
N LEU A 224 -4.41 2.86 -4.97
CA LEU A 224 -3.00 2.46 -4.93
C LEU A 224 -2.25 2.81 -6.23
N GLN A 225 -2.89 2.70 -7.39
CA GLN A 225 -2.27 3.15 -8.65
C GLN A 225 -1.97 4.65 -8.63
N ARG A 226 -2.86 5.47 -8.07
CA ARG A 226 -2.67 6.94 -7.96
C ARG A 226 -1.51 7.34 -7.06
N ILE A 227 -1.12 6.49 -6.12
CA ILE A 227 0.08 6.75 -5.32
C ILE A 227 1.36 6.25 -5.99
N GLY A 228 1.27 5.52 -7.12
CA GLY A 228 2.39 5.01 -7.90
C GLY A 228 2.62 3.50 -7.78
N LEU A 229 1.68 2.72 -7.19
CA LEU A 229 1.79 1.26 -7.13
C LEU A 229 1.43 0.64 -8.49
N SER A 230 2.43 0.20 -9.24
CA SER A 230 2.22 -0.60 -10.46
C SER A 230 2.03 -2.08 -10.10
N TYR A 231 1.09 -2.75 -10.76
CA TYR A 231 0.80 -4.16 -10.53
C TYR A 231 0.38 -4.89 -11.81
N ARG A 232 0.40 -6.22 -11.76
CA ARG A 232 -0.15 -7.12 -12.78
C ARG A 232 -1.30 -7.92 -12.17
N VAL A 233 -2.36 -8.12 -12.95
CA VAL A 233 -3.50 -8.94 -12.57
C VAL A 233 -3.15 -10.42 -12.73
N LEU A 234 -3.43 -11.24 -11.72
CA LEU A 234 -3.18 -12.68 -11.73
C LEU A 234 -4.39 -13.51 -12.16
N GLY A 235 -5.56 -12.91 -12.36
CA GLY A 235 -6.75 -13.68 -12.70
C GLY A 235 -8.04 -12.86 -12.69
N PRO A 236 -9.20 -13.52 -12.89
CA PRO A 236 -10.49 -12.86 -12.76
C PRO A 236 -10.73 -12.39 -11.33
N ARG A 237 -11.73 -11.53 -11.17
CA ARG A 237 -12.21 -11.14 -9.84
C ARG A 237 -12.77 -12.36 -9.12
N LEU A 238 -12.42 -12.48 -7.84
CA LEU A 238 -12.83 -13.54 -6.94
C LEU A 238 -13.98 -13.03 -6.07
N ASP A 239 -15.00 -13.84 -5.84
CA ASP A 239 -16.13 -13.48 -4.98
C ASP A 239 -15.87 -13.93 -3.53
N ILE A 240 -15.04 -13.16 -2.82
CA ILE A 240 -14.55 -13.48 -1.47
C ILE A 240 -14.78 -12.26 -0.59
N GLY A 241 -15.90 -12.25 0.16
CA GLY A 241 -16.29 -11.05 0.91
C GLY A 241 -16.55 -9.84 0.00
N GLY A 242 -16.93 -10.09 -1.26
CA GLY A 242 -17.08 -9.10 -2.33
C GLY A 242 -16.16 -9.39 -3.52
N GLN A 243 -16.22 -8.52 -4.53
CA GLN A 243 -15.41 -8.65 -5.75
C GLN A 243 -13.97 -8.23 -5.46
N GLN A 244 -13.08 -9.20 -5.28
CA GLN A 244 -11.66 -8.99 -4.96
C GLN A 244 -10.78 -9.31 -6.19
N GLN A 245 -9.79 -8.48 -6.46
CA GLN A 245 -8.89 -8.64 -7.61
C GLN A 245 -7.53 -9.18 -7.15
N PRO A 246 -7.11 -10.38 -7.56
CA PRO A 246 -5.77 -10.90 -7.29
C PRO A 246 -4.74 -10.21 -8.17
N ILE A 247 -3.65 -9.75 -7.57
CA ILE A 247 -2.55 -9.05 -8.23
C ILE A 247 -1.19 -9.49 -7.70
N ILE A 248 -0.16 -9.20 -8.49
CA ILE A 248 1.25 -9.21 -8.07
C ILE A 248 1.88 -7.86 -8.38
N PHE A 249 2.78 -7.40 -7.53
CA PHE A 249 3.59 -6.21 -7.78
C PHE A 249 5.00 -6.38 -7.24
N ASN A 250 5.92 -5.63 -7.82
CA ASN A 250 7.31 -5.58 -7.39
C ASN A 250 7.56 -4.26 -6.62
N ILE A 251 8.20 -4.36 -5.46
CA ILE A 251 8.45 -3.23 -4.56
C ILE A 251 9.34 -2.18 -5.21
N LYS A 252 10.40 -2.58 -5.93
CA LYS A 252 11.29 -1.63 -6.61
C LYS A 252 10.53 -0.86 -7.69
N HIS A 253 9.79 -1.56 -8.55
CA HIS A 253 8.98 -0.91 -9.59
C HIS A 253 7.94 0.04 -9.00
N ALA A 254 7.33 -0.32 -7.87
CA ALA A 254 6.46 0.60 -7.15
C ALA A 254 7.24 1.86 -6.74
N LEU A 255 8.39 1.73 -6.08
CA LEU A 255 9.19 2.88 -5.63
C LEU A 255 9.69 3.76 -6.80
N ASP A 256 10.11 3.14 -7.92
CA ASP A 256 10.52 3.84 -9.16
C ASP A 256 9.37 4.66 -9.76
N ASN A 257 8.14 4.15 -9.71
CA ASN A 257 6.98 4.89 -10.20
C ASN A 257 6.52 5.96 -9.20
N MET A 258 6.53 5.65 -7.90
CA MET A 258 6.13 6.58 -6.83
C MET A 258 7.00 7.84 -6.84
N ILE A 259 8.33 7.73 -7.02
CA ILE A 259 9.22 8.90 -7.03
C ILE A 259 8.92 9.86 -8.19
N LEU A 260 8.43 9.35 -9.32
CA LEU A 260 8.09 10.15 -10.50
C LEU A 260 6.67 10.72 -10.44
N GLN A 261 5.71 9.91 -10.00
CA GLN A 261 4.29 10.25 -10.06
C GLN A 261 3.78 10.93 -8.79
N ASN A 262 4.35 10.59 -7.63
CA ASN A 262 3.87 11.05 -6.34
C ASN A 262 5.00 11.15 -5.29
N PRO A 263 5.93 12.13 -5.42
CA PRO A 263 7.06 12.28 -4.51
C PRO A 263 6.70 12.33 -3.02
N PRO A 264 5.60 12.99 -2.58
CA PRO A 264 5.19 12.96 -1.16
C PRO A 264 4.84 11.57 -0.64
N CYS A 265 4.19 10.73 -1.47
CA CYS A 265 3.94 9.34 -1.11
C CYS A 265 5.24 8.54 -1.07
N TRP A 266 6.11 8.74 -2.07
CA TRP A 266 7.41 8.10 -2.12
C TRP A 266 8.23 8.41 -0.86
N GLU A 267 8.28 9.67 -0.40
CA GLU A 267 9.03 10.04 0.81
C GLU A 267 8.62 9.23 2.05
N ILE A 268 7.32 8.96 2.21
CA ILE A 268 6.80 8.17 3.33
C ILE A 268 7.08 6.69 3.11
N VAL A 269 6.66 6.14 1.96
CA VAL A 269 6.73 4.70 1.69
C VAL A 269 8.18 4.23 1.63
N SER A 270 9.05 4.97 0.95
CA SER A 270 10.47 4.64 0.81
C SER A 270 11.32 4.94 2.04
N ASP A 271 10.75 5.62 3.05
CA ASP A 271 11.48 6.23 4.15
C ASP A 271 12.63 7.14 3.65
N ARG A 272 12.27 8.15 2.84
CA ARG A 272 13.20 9.08 2.19
C ARG A 272 14.30 8.36 1.39
N GLY A 273 13.92 7.32 0.66
CA GLY A 273 14.78 6.55 -0.24
C GLY A 273 15.53 5.40 0.40
N ARG A 274 15.49 5.22 1.72
CA ARG A 274 16.18 4.10 2.39
C ARG A 274 15.74 2.73 1.84
N LEU A 275 14.43 2.49 1.73
CA LEU A 275 13.91 1.24 1.17
C LEU A 275 14.16 1.14 -0.33
N HIS A 276 14.25 2.28 -1.04
CA HIS A 276 14.54 2.29 -2.47
C HIS A 276 15.96 1.84 -2.77
N ILE A 277 16.93 2.31 -1.97
CA ILE A 277 18.32 1.84 -2.03
C ILE A 277 18.36 0.33 -1.78
N LYS A 278 17.70 -0.15 -0.73
CA LYS A 278 17.64 -1.57 -0.41
C LYS A 278 17.00 -2.42 -1.52
N ALA A 279 15.92 -1.93 -2.12
CA ALA A 279 15.27 -2.60 -3.24
C ALA A 279 16.18 -2.67 -4.47
N ASN A 280 16.96 -1.61 -4.75
CA ASN A 280 17.95 -1.62 -5.83
C ASN A 280 19.08 -2.63 -5.58
N GLU A 281 19.55 -2.76 -4.35
CA GLU A 281 20.58 -3.74 -3.98
C GLU A 281 20.10 -5.18 -4.16
N LEU A 282 18.84 -5.47 -3.82
CA LEU A 282 18.25 -6.80 -4.02
C LEU A 282 17.98 -7.09 -5.50
N ASP A 283 17.48 -6.12 -6.26
CA ASP A 283 17.14 -6.28 -7.68
C ASP A 283 18.38 -6.46 -8.58
N GLN A 284 19.48 -5.74 -8.28
CA GLN A 284 20.77 -5.94 -8.97
C GLN A 284 21.28 -7.39 -8.88
N ASN A 285 20.83 -8.14 -7.86
CA ASN A 285 21.20 -9.52 -7.62
C ASN A 285 20.13 -10.53 -8.08
N GLN A 286 18.93 -10.08 -8.48
CA GLN A 286 17.77 -10.96 -8.68
C GLN A 286 16.84 -10.62 -9.89
N TRP A 287 17.25 -9.73 -10.82
CA TRP A 287 16.43 -9.20 -11.94
C TRP A 287 15.32 -10.15 -12.46
N GLN A 288 14.08 -9.66 -12.44
CA GLN A 288 12.86 -10.48 -12.41
C GLN A 288 11.96 -10.43 -13.65
N ASP A 289 12.52 -10.53 -14.86
CA ASP A 289 11.68 -10.92 -16.01
C ASP A 289 11.35 -12.43 -16.05
N GLN A 290 11.77 -13.20 -15.03
CA GLN A 290 11.66 -14.67 -15.03
C GLN A 290 10.52 -15.25 -14.17
N ILE A 291 9.72 -14.43 -13.49
CA ILE A 291 8.57 -14.94 -12.72
C ILE A 291 7.43 -15.39 -13.64
N PHE A 292 7.24 -14.65 -14.74
CA PHE A 292 6.32 -14.99 -15.84
C PHE A 292 7.12 -15.50 -17.05
N ASP A 293 8.00 -16.47 -16.81
CA ASP A 293 8.81 -17.08 -17.86
C ASP A 293 8.00 -18.01 -18.77
N GLN A 294 8.67 -18.59 -19.77
CA GLN A 294 8.04 -19.50 -20.73
C GLN A 294 7.38 -20.70 -20.02
N GLN A 295 7.95 -21.20 -18.91
CA GLN A 295 7.35 -22.30 -18.15
C GLN A 295 6.01 -21.90 -17.54
N CYS A 296 5.89 -20.69 -16.99
CA CYS A 296 4.61 -20.19 -16.52
C CYS A 296 3.59 -20.05 -17.66
N MET A 297 4.02 -19.55 -18.82
CA MET A 297 3.15 -19.43 -19.99
C MET A 297 2.70 -20.81 -20.49
N ASP A 298 3.60 -21.77 -20.56
CA ASP A 298 3.32 -23.14 -21.01
C ASP A 298 2.31 -23.83 -20.09
N MET A 299 2.41 -23.66 -18.76
CA MET A 299 1.43 -24.20 -17.83
C MET A 299 0.04 -23.56 -17.98
N ILE A 300 -0.03 -22.25 -18.30
CA ILE A 300 -1.29 -21.59 -18.61
C ILE A 300 -1.88 -22.21 -19.89
N PHE A 301 -1.08 -22.36 -20.94
CA PHE A 301 -1.53 -22.97 -22.21
C PHE A 301 -1.92 -24.43 -22.06
N GLU A 302 -1.18 -25.22 -21.28
CA GLU A 302 -1.51 -26.60 -20.96
C GLU A 302 -2.88 -26.69 -20.29
N ARG A 303 -3.11 -25.92 -19.21
CA ARG A 303 -4.41 -25.88 -18.52
C ARG A 303 -5.58 -25.44 -19.42
N LEU A 304 -5.32 -24.57 -20.41
CA LEU A 304 -6.33 -24.16 -21.40
C LEU A 304 -6.63 -25.26 -22.44
N THR A 305 -5.67 -26.12 -22.74
CA THR A 305 -5.77 -27.14 -23.79
C THR A 305 -6.13 -28.53 -23.26
N THR A 306 -5.91 -28.80 -21.96
CA THR A 306 -6.44 -29.98 -21.28
C THR A 306 -7.87 -29.74 -20.81
N PRO A 307 -8.87 -30.50 -21.32
CA PRO A 307 -10.23 -30.41 -20.80
C PRO A 307 -10.25 -30.84 -19.33
N PRO A 308 -11.11 -30.23 -18.49
CA PRO A 308 -11.27 -30.67 -17.10
C PRO A 308 -11.64 -32.16 -17.07
N PRO A 309 -11.17 -32.93 -16.08
CA PRO A 309 -11.53 -34.33 -15.95
C PRO A 309 -13.06 -34.45 -15.97
N ARG A 310 -13.59 -35.33 -16.82
CA ARG A 310 -15.02 -35.63 -16.85
C ARG A 310 -15.38 -36.20 -15.47
N VAL A 311 -16.13 -35.43 -14.69
CA VAL A 311 -16.76 -35.86 -13.44
C VAL A 311 -17.84 -36.89 -13.75
#